data_AF-A0A388KH37-F1
#
_entry.id   AF-A0A388KH37-F1
#
_cell.length_a   1.000
_cell.length_b   1.000
_cell.length_c   1.000
_cell.angle_alpha   90.00
_cell.angle_beta   90.00
_cell.angle_gamma   90.00
#
_symmetry.space_group_name_H-M   'P 1'
#
loop_
_entity.id
_entity.type
_entity.pdbx_description
1 polymer ?
#
loop_
_entity_poly.entity_id
_entity_poly.type
_entity_poly.pdbx_seq_one_letter_code
_entity_poly.pdbx_strand_id
1 'polypeptide(L)'
;MEADGYRCRPEFERRRRSVSPQQHRQAITKRSPSEEPRTSSRLDDLGKTVAAMKDFVDLELARREAKEARKREKEAAKMREEEKRVAAEEARLAAEAKNQKKLEKQRCREADREAITKVVGVQVALRLRNVPKVLKNEVQRAVWEIIPDLKGKAKIIEENPSTSTSAEILNAVEVITGDTENLHISEKRKRGEDMPVGDSPPITTPAKCTSFPYPRVKGNMRCRIHEVEGIPELMWNVGNISKAPRSDRMTMLQEEICEGFESCVNIKTQRVACDTVELEKCMQKVVETEASYLRKDKVLEIRKRLGGLVLTPLDRNPGETLVICPVLFYEGIRDLSIWNDGYVPCNRNEMKILKEMKLQIKMRGLQTFVKWDNKGSIGYAYAMPKHKDLERYRPICPTYSEPMGMLLTLLGVAN
;
A
#
# COMPACT_ATOMS: atom_id res chain seq x y z
N MET A 1 43.78 -1.70 -33.23
CA MET A 1 44.50 -0.77 -32.34
C MET A 1 43.41 -0.11 -31.50
N GLU A 2 43.19 -0.33 -30.21
CA GLU A 2 43.87 -1.00 -29.09
C GLU A 2 42.72 -1.62 -28.24
N ALA A 3 42.76 -2.92 -27.96
CA ALA A 3 43.23 -3.56 -26.72
C ALA A 3 42.15 -3.69 -25.62
N ASP A 4 41.92 -4.95 -25.26
CA ASP A 4 40.96 -5.51 -24.31
C ASP A 4 41.13 -5.07 -22.84
N GLY A 5 40.04 -5.20 -22.07
CA GLY A 5 40.06 -4.98 -20.62
C GLY A 5 38.93 -5.62 -19.82
N TYR A 6 38.43 -6.81 -20.18
CA TYR A 6 37.57 -7.60 -19.29
C TYR A 6 38.37 -8.12 -18.08
N ARG A 7 37.91 -7.83 -16.85
CA ARG A 7 38.29 -8.57 -15.64
C ARG A 7 37.05 -9.07 -14.92
N CYS A 8 36.73 -10.35 -15.13
CA CYS A 8 35.94 -11.12 -14.18
C CYS A 8 36.84 -11.82 -13.15
N ARG A 9 36.32 -11.88 -11.93
CA ARG A 9 36.89 -12.49 -10.73
C ARG A 9 36.52 -13.98 -10.70
N PRO A 10 37.44 -14.92 -10.43
CA PRO A 10 37.05 -16.29 -10.17
C PRO A 10 37.00 -16.56 -8.66
N GLU A 11 35.80 -16.86 -8.16
CA GLU A 11 35.63 -17.66 -6.94
C GLU A 11 35.30 -19.11 -7.33
N PHE A 12 35.97 -20.03 -6.64
CA PHE A 12 35.55 -21.39 -6.31
C PHE A 12 35.08 -22.35 -7.42
N GLU A 13 35.98 -23.26 -7.81
CA GLU A 13 35.60 -24.66 -7.98
C GLU A 13 36.56 -25.63 -7.28
N ARG A 14 35.93 -26.51 -6.51
CA ARG A 14 36.50 -27.69 -5.84
C ARG A 14 37.15 -28.64 -6.85
N ARG A 15 38.47 -28.88 -6.77
CA ARG A 15 39.09 -30.13 -7.26
C ARG A 15 40.28 -30.48 -6.35
N ARG A 16 40.11 -31.50 -5.52
CA ARG A 16 40.45 -32.92 -5.77
C ARG A 16 41.97 -33.17 -5.80
N ARG A 17 42.40 -33.81 -4.71
CA ARG A 17 43.34 -34.95 -4.65
C ARG A 17 44.55 -34.86 -5.56
N SER A 18 45.68 -34.52 -4.95
CA SER A 18 47.02 -34.84 -5.43
C SER A 18 47.18 -36.34 -5.61
N VAL A 19 47.61 -36.73 -6.81
CA VAL A 19 48.09 -38.06 -7.17
C VAL A 19 49.58 -37.92 -7.46
N SER A 20 50.40 -38.76 -6.83
CA SER A 20 51.64 -39.38 -7.36
C SER A 20 52.40 -40.05 -6.21
N PRO A 21 53.26 -41.07 -6.43
CA PRO A 21 53.32 -42.03 -7.53
C PRO A 21 53.30 -43.50 -7.02
N GLN A 22 52.66 -44.38 -7.78
CA GLN A 22 52.57 -45.81 -7.51
C GLN A 22 53.85 -46.51 -7.98
N GLN A 23 54.75 -46.83 -7.05
CA GLN A 23 55.88 -47.73 -7.29
C GLN A 23 55.61 -49.13 -6.75
N HIS A 24 56.11 -50.09 -7.53
CA HIS A 24 56.59 -51.41 -7.14
C HIS A 24 55.60 -52.59 -7.03
N ARG A 25 55.53 -53.31 -8.16
CA ARG A 25 55.53 -54.78 -8.25
C ARG A 25 56.54 -55.37 -7.27
N GLN A 26 56.04 -56.29 -6.47
CA GLN A 26 56.75 -57.14 -5.54
C GLN A 26 57.75 -58.04 -6.28
N ALA A 27 59.03 -57.90 -5.93
CA ALA A 27 60.03 -58.92 -6.17
C ALA A 27 60.29 -59.67 -4.87
N ILE A 28 60.19 -60.98 -4.97
CA ILE A 28 60.45 -61.98 -3.96
C ILE A 28 61.93 -61.91 -3.55
N THR A 29 62.21 -61.60 -2.29
CA THR A 29 63.49 -61.96 -1.66
C THR A 29 63.22 -62.62 -0.31
N LYS A 30 63.39 -63.94 -0.30
CA LYS A 30 63.63 -64.75 0.88
C LYS A 30 64.77 -64.12 1.69
N ARG A 31 64.54 -63.83 2.98
CA ARG A 31 65.63 -63.57 3.93
C ARG A 31 65.36 -64.34 5.23
N SER A 32 66.46 -64.88 5.72
CA SER A 32 66.61 -66.02 6.61
C SER A 32 66.03 -65.82 8.02
N PRO A 33 65.71 -66.92 8.72
CA PRO A 33 65.48 -66.91 10.16
C PRO A 33 66.84 -66.96 10.87
N SER A 34 67.14 -65.95 11.68
CA SER A 34 68.22 -66.01 12.67
C SER A 34 67.80 -65.13 13.83
N GLU A 35 66.97 -65.71 14.68
CA GLU A 35 66.56 -65.14 15.96
C GLU A 35 67.78 -65.05 16.89
N GLU A 36 68.17 -63.84 17.26
CA GLU A 36 68.94 -63.60 18.48
C GLU A 36 67.93 -63.35 19.63
N PRO A 37 67.85 -64.22 20.66
CA PRO A 37 66.77 -64.18 21.67
C PRO A 37 66.85 -63.01 22.67
N ARG A 38 67.76 -62.06 22.49
CA ARG A 38 68.07 -61.00 23.48
C ARG A 38 67.60 -59.59 23.10
N THR A 39 67.09 -59.39 21.88
CA THR A 39 66.57 -58.10 21.41
C THR A 39 65.05 -58.00 21.51
N SER A 40 64.33 -59.12 21.59
CA SER A 40 62.86 -59.15 21.73
C SER A 40 62.38 -58.60 23.07
N SER A 41 63.04 -58.95 24.18
CA SER A 41 62.62 -58.47 25.52
C SER A 41 62.76 -56.95 25.67
N ARG A 42 63.74 -56.34 24.99
CA ARG A 42 63.92 -54.88 24.99
C ARG A 42 62.85 -54.16 24.17
N LEU A 43 62.36 -54.78 23.11
CA LEU A 43 61.25 -54.25 22.30
C LEU A 43 59.93 -54.32 23.07
N ASP A 44 59.71 -55.37 23.87
CA ASP A 44 58.53 -55.50 24.72
C ASP A 44 58.49 -54.42 25.80
N ASP A 45 59.62 -54.10 26.43
CA ASP A 45 59.69 -53.04 27.44
C ASP A 45 59.57 -51.63 26.84
N LEU A 46 60.07 -51.43 25.62
CA LEU A 46 59.82 -50.20 24.85
C LEU A 46 58.33 -50.09 24.47
N GLY A 47 57.69 -51.20 24.11
CA GLY A 47 56.26 -51.26 23.82
C GLY A 47 55.40 -50.88 25.03
N LYS A 48 55.76 -51.37 26.23
CA LYS A 48 55.07 -51.01 27.49
C LYS A 48 55.21 -49.53 27.83
N THR A 49 56.40 -48.96 27.66
CA THR A 49 56.64 -47.53 27.93
C THR A 49 55.95 -46.63 26.92
N VAL A 50 55.93 -47.01 25.63
CA VAL A 50 55.18 -46.29 24.59
C VAL A 50 53.66 -46.39 24.81
N ALA A 51 53.15 -47.55 25.24
CA ALA A 51 51.74 -47.71 25.60
C ALA A 51 51.35 -46.81 26.78
N ALA A 52 52.16 -46.77 27.84
CA ALA A 52 51.92 -45.90 28.98
C ALA A 52 51.96 -44.40 28.61
N MET A 53 52.86 -43.99 27.71
CA MET A 53 52.89 -42.62 27.17
C MET A 53 51.65 -42.30 26.35
N LYS A 54 51.17 -43.25 25.54
CA LYS A 54 49.95 -43.09 24.73
C LYS A 54 48.73 -42.90 25.63
N ASP A 55 48.57 -43.74 26.64
CA ASP A 55 47.43 -43.65 27.58
C ASP A 55 47.43 -42.31 28.32
N PHE A 56 48.61 -41.80 28.70
CA PHE A 56 48.73 -40.47 29.31
C PHE A 56 48.32 -39.33 28.36
N VAL A 57 48.73 -39.40 27.09
CA VAL A 57 48.34 -38.42 26.06
C VAL A 57 46.84 -38.47 25.78
N ASP A 58 46.29 -39.67 25.66
CA ASP A 58 44.85 -39.89 25.43
C ASP A 58 44.03 -39.37 26.63
N LEU A 59 44.50 -39.57 27.86
CA LEU A 59 43.86 -39.05 29.07
C LEU A 59 43.90 -37.51 29.13
N GLU A 60 45.02 -36.88 28.79
CA GLU A 60 45.13 -35.41 28.76
C GLU A 60 44.31 -34.79 27.62
N LEU A 61 44.21 -35.45 26.46
CA LEU A 61 43.31 -35.05 25.38
C LEU A 61 41.85 -35.11 25.83
N ALA A 62 41.41 -36.22 26.42
CA ALA A 62 40.06 -36.36 26.96
C ALA A 62 39.75 -35.30 28.02
N ARG A 63 40.73 -34.96 28.88
CA ARG A 63 40.59 -33.91 29.89
C ARG A 63 40.45 -32.51 29.27
N ARG A 64 41.13 -32.22 28.16
CA ARG A 64 40.99 -30.95 27.42
C ARG A 64 39.63 -30.87 26.73
N GLU A 65 39.20 -31.94 26.07
CA GLU A 65 37.90 -32.01 25.42
C GLU A 65 36.75 -31.84 26.42
N ALA A 66 36.82 -32.48 27.60
CA ALA A 66 35.84 -32.30 28.66
C ALA A 66 35.78 -30.85 29.19
N LYS A 67 36.94 -30.18 29.32
CA LYS A 67 37.01 -28.76 29.70
C LYS A 67 36.41 -27.85 28.63
N GLU A 68 36.70 -28.10 27.35
CA GLU A 68 36.11 -27.34 26.24
C GLU A 68 34.60 -27.56 26.12
N ALA A 69 34.14 -28.81 26.23
CA ALA A 69 32.72 -29.14 26.22
C ALA A 69 31.98 -28.41 27.34
N ARG A 70 32.53 -28.41 28.56
CA ARG A 70 31.95 -27.66 29.69
C ARG A 70 31.96 -26.14 29.48
N LYS A 71 32.94 -25.60 28.75
CA LYS A 71 32.96 -24.17 28.39
C LYS A 71 31.86 -23.85 27.36
N ARG A 72 31.73 -24.66 26.31
CA ARG A 72 30.69 -24.51 25.28
C ARG A 72 29.28 -24.61 25.87
N GLU A 73 29.05 -25.55 26.79
CA GLU A 73 27.76 -25.70 27.45
C GLU A 73 27.40 -24.48 28.32
N LYS A 74 28.36 -23.94 29.07
CA LYS A 74 28.17 -22.71 29.86
C LYS A 74 27.87 -21.49 28.97
N GLU A 75 28.54 -21.35 27.84
CA GLU A 75 28.28 -20.27 26.88
C GLU A 75 26.90 -20.43 26.22
N ALA A 76 26.53 -21.65 25.81
CA ALA A 76 25.21 -21.94 25.27
C ALA A 76 24.09 -21.69 26.30
N ALA A 77 24.33 -22.00 27.58
CA ALA A 77 23.38 -21.71 28.66
C ALA A 77 23.18 -20.19 28.86
N LYS A 78 24.28 -19.41 28.83
CA LYS A 78 24.21 -17.94 28.90
C LYS A 78 23.46 -17.34 27.71
N MET A 79 23.69 -17.83 26.49
CA MET A 79 22.98 -17.37 25.31
C MET A 79 21.47 -17.64 25.39
N ARG A 80 21.07 -18.83 25.87
CA ARG A 80 19.65 -19.17 26.09
C ARG A 80 18.98 -18.31 27.16
N GLU A 81 19.72 -17.92 28.20
CA GLU A 81 19.21 -17.03 29.24
C GLU A 81 19.00 -15.62 28.71
N GLU A 82 19.97 -15.07 27.98
CA GLU A 82 19.87 -13.73 27.40
C GLU A 82 18.76 -13.65 26.34
N GLU A 83 18.62 -14.67 25.48
CA GLU A 83 17.52 -14.75 24.51
C GLU A 83 16.15 -14.74 25.20
N LYS A 84 16.00 -15.44 26.34
CA LYS A 84 14.77 -15.40 27.13
C LYS A 84 14.50 -14.01 27.72
N ARG A 85 15.54 -13.27 28.14
CA ARG A 85 15.38 -11.90 28.66
C ARG A 85 14.94 -10.94 27.58
N VAL A 86 15.55 -11.00 26.39
CA VAL A 86 15.17 -10.19 25.22
C VAL A 86 13.73 -10.51 24.80
N ALA A 87 13.36 -11.79 24.72
CA ALA A 87 11.99 -12.18 24.36
C ALA A 87 10.94 -11.70 25.39
N ALA A 88 11.27 -11.72 26.69
CA ALA A 88 10.39 -11.21 27.74
C ALA A 88 10.22 -9.67 27.67
N GLU A 89 11.29 -8.93 27.36
CA GLU A 89 11.24 -7.49 27.18
C GLU A 89 10.41 -7.10 25.94
N GLU A 90 10.62 -7.79 24.81
CA GLU A 90 9.85 -7.58 23.59
C GLU A 90 8.35 -7.86 23.82
N ALA A 91 8.02 -8.93 24.55
CA ALA A 91 6.65 -9.25 24.93
C ALA A 91 6.00 -8.14 25.79
N ARG A 92 6.76 -7.53 26.72
CA ARG A 92 6.29 -6.40 27.54
C ARG A 92 6.00 -5.16 26.69
N LEU A 93 6.91 -4.80 25.79
CA LEU A 93 6.73 -3.66 24.87
C LEU A 93 5.53 -3.88 23.94
N ALA A 94 5.33 -5.10 23.44
CA ALA A 94 4.18 -5.45 22.64
C ALA A 94 2.85 -5.34 23.42
N ALA A 95 2.85 -5.71 24.70
CA ALA A 95 1.68 -5.56 25.57
C ALA A 95 1.35 -4.08 25.86
N GLU A 96 2.35 -3.26 26.15
CA GLU A 96 2.19 -1.82 26.35
C GLU A 96 1.65 -1.12 25.08
N ALA A 97 2.19 -1.46 23.90
CA ALA A 97 1.69 -0.93 22.63
C ALA A 97 0.23 -1.34 22.36
N LYS A 98 -0.18 -2.56 22.73
CA LYS A 98 -1.59 -2.99 22.65
C LYS A 98 -2.48 -2.19 23.60
N ASN A 99 -2.01 -1.90 24.82
CA ASN A 99 -2.75 -1.10 25.79
C ASN A 99 -2.89 0.36 25.35
N GLN A 100 -1.83 0.97 24.80
CA GLN A 100 -1.89 2.32 24.22
C GLN A 100 -2.88 2.40 23.06
N LYS A 101 -2.87 1.42 22.13
CA LYS A 101 -3.85 1.36 21.04
C LYS A 101 -5.29 1.23 21.54
N LYS A 102 -5.53 0.48 22.62
CA LYS A 102 -6.86 0.37 23.23
C LYS A 102 -7.33 1.71 23.81
N LEU A 103 -6.44 2.40 24.53
CA LEU A 103 -6.74 3.72 25.11
C LEU A 103 -6.99 4.78 24.03
N GLU A 104 -6.18 4.81 22.97
CA GLU A 104 -6.36 5.72 21.84
C GLU A 104 -7.68 5.45 21.11
N LYS A 105 -8.03 4.18 20.89
CA LYS A 105 -9.33 3.80 20.30
C LYS A 105 -10.50 4.23 21.17
N GLN A 106 -10.37 4.18 22.51
CA GLN A 106 -11.40 4.67 23.42
C GLN A 106 -11.56 6.19 23.34
N ARG A 107 -10.45 6.94 23.34
CA ARG A 107 -10.46 8.41 23.15
C ARG A 107 -11.07 8.82 21.80
N CYS A 108 -10.76 8.08 20.73
CA CYS A 108 -11.34 8.32 19.42
C CYS A 108 -12.87 8.15 19.45
N ARG A 109 -13.37 7.08 20.08
CA ARG A 109 -14.82 6.83 20.21
C ARG A 109 -15.52 7.90 21.04
N GLU A 110 -14.87 8.43 22.06
CA GLU A 110 -15.40 9.53 22.88
C GLU A 110 -15.47 10.83 22.09
N ALA A 111 -14.42 11.18 21.35
CA ALA A 111 -14.41 12.34 20.46
C ALA A 111 -15.49 12.25 19.35
N ASP A 112 -15.69 11.07 18.77
CA ASP A 112 -16.74 10.83 17.79
C ASP A 112 -18.14 11.04 18.39
N ARG A 113 -18.37 10.59 19.64
CA ARG A 113 -19.63 10.83 20.36
C ARG A 113 -19.87 12.32 20.60
N GLU A 114 -18.86 13.05 21.06
CA GLU A 114 -18.97 14.51 21.24
C GLU A 114 -19.25 15.26 19.93
N ALA A 115 -18.60 14.84 18.84
CA ALA A 115 -18.82 15.44 17.52
C ALA A 115 -20.26 15.22 17.04
N ILE A 116 -20.81 14.01 17.19
CA ILE A 116 -22.20 13.70 16.89
C ILE A 116 -23.14 14.58 17.74
N THR A 117 -22.90 14.67 19.04
CA THR A 117 -23.70 15.52 19.95
C THR A 117 -23.70 16.99 19.52
N LYS A 118 -22.57 17.53 19.07
CA LYS A 118 -22.47 18.91 18.55
C LYS A 118 -23.27 19.09 17.25
N VAL A 119 -23.15 18.16 16.30
CA VAL A 119 -23.89 18.21 15.03
C VAL A 119 -25.39 18.15 15.26
N VAL A 120 -25.86 17.23 16.12
CA VAL A 120 -27.26 17.12 16.50
C VAL A 120 -27.74 18.41 17.17
N GLY A 121 -26.95 18.98 18.10
CA GLY A 121 -27.26 20.26 18.74
C GLY A 121 -27.44 21.42 17.76
N VAL A 122 -26.54 21.57 16.79
CA VAL A 122 -26.64 22.60 15.74
C VAL A 122 -27.86 22.37 14.84
N GLN A 123 -28.12 21.12 14.44
CA GLN A 123 -29.26 20.79 13.59
C GLN A 123 -30.60 21.05 14.28
N VAL A 124 -30.72 20.72 15.57
CA VAL A 124 -31.91 21.04 16.39
C VAL A 124 -32.07 22.55 16.53
N ALA A 125 -30.99 23.30 16.80
CA ALA A 125 -31.04 24.76 16.90
C ALA A 125 -31.48 25.43 15.60
N LEU A 126 -30.96 24.99 14.44
CA LEU A 126 -31.33 25.50 13.13
C LEU A 126 -32.81 25.23 12.81
N ARG A 127 -33.31 24.03 13.08
CA ARG A 127 -34.71 23.65 12.82
C ARG A 127 -35.70 24.37 13.75
N LEU A 128 -35.27 24.74 14.96
CA LEU A 128 -36.10 25.47 15.94
C LEU A 128 -36.06 26.99 15.79
N ARG A 129 -35.36 27.55 14.78
CA ARG A 129 -35.24 29.01 14.59
C ARG A 129 -36.59 29.70 14.30
N ASN A 130 -37.51 29.01 13.63
CA ASN A 130 -38.80 29.58 13.17
C ASN A 130 -40.02 29.04 13.94
N VAL A 131 -39.80 28.29 15.03
CA VAL A 131 -40.86 27.68 15.82
C VAL A 131 -41.25 28.61 16.98
N PRO A 132 -42.56 28.82 17.28
CA PRO A 132 -43.00 29.62 18.41
C PRO A 132 -42.33 29.19 19.73
N LYS A 133 -41.99 30.16 20.59
CA LYS A 133 -41.21 29.94 21.84
C LYS A 133 -41.76 28.82 22.74
N VAL A 134 -43.07 28.61 22.77
CA VAL A 134 -43.74 27.58 23.58
C VAL A 134 -43.35 26.17 23.10
N LEU A 135 -43.41 25.92 21.79
CA LEU A 135 -43.02 24.63 21.19
C LEU A 135 -41.50 24.41 21.25
N LYS A 136 -40.71 25.47 21.13
CA LYS A 136 -39.24 25.41 21.25
C LYS A 136 -38.82 24.87 22.62
N ASN A 137 -39.47 25.32 23.69
CA ASN A 137 -39.16 24.89 25.06
C ASN A 137 -39.58 23.43 25.31
N GLU A 138 -40.71 22.98 24.74
CA GLU A 138 -41.17 21.59 24.86
C GLU A 138 -40.23 20.61 24.13
N VAL A 139 -39.81 20.96 22.91
CA VAL A 139 -38.86 20.16 22.11
C VAL A 139 -37.48 20.12 22.75
N GLN A 140 -36.99 21.25 23.27
CA GLN A 140 -35.71 21.27 24.00
C GLN A 140 -35.77 20.39 25.26
N ARG A 141 -36.87 20.41 26.00
CA ARG A 141 -37.08 19.55 27.17
C ARG A 141 -37.04 18.06 26.78
N ALA A 142 -37.76 17.67 25.73
CA ALA A 142 -37.78 16.30 25.24
C ALA A 142 -36.40 15.82 24.74
N VAL A 143 -35.66 16.67 24.03
CA VAL A 143 -34.30 16.35 23.56
C VAL A 143 -33.33 16.17 24.73
N TRP A 144 -33.46 16.97 25.80
CA TRP A 144 -32.64 16.84 27.01
C TRP A 144 -32.97 15.61 27.87
N GLU A 145 -34.23 15.14 27.87
CA GLU A 145 -34.59 13.88 28.51
C GLU A 145 -33.99 12.66 27.77
N ILE A 146 -33.89 12.73 26.43
CA ILE A 146 -33.33 11.65 25.61
C ILE A 146 -31.78 11.68 25.64
N ILE A 147 -31.18 12.87 25.72
CA ILE A 147 -29.72 13.07 25.71
C ILE A 147 -29.33 13.98 26.90
N PRO A 148 -29.14 13.41 28.10
CA PRO A 148 -28.83 14.17 29.32
C PRO A 148 -27.55 15.04 29.21
N ASP A 149 -26.60 14.61 28.39
CA ASP A 149 -25.29 15.25 28.21
C ASP A 149 -25.37 16.65 27.56
N LEU A 150 -26.51 17.01 26.96
CA LEU A 150 -26.76 18.33 26.37
C LEU A 150 -27.18 19.40 27.40
N LYS A 151 -27.43 19.02 28.66
CA LYS A 151 -27.98 19.90 29.72
C LYS A 151 -26.96 20.85 30.35
N GLY A 152 -25.66 20.71 30.04
CA GLY A 152 -24.59 21.55 30.57
C GLY A 152 -23.92 22.40 29.51
N LYS A 153 -23.93 23.73 29.70
CA LYS A 153 -23.24 24.80 28.93
C LYS A 153 -24.05 25.45 27.80
N ALA A 154 -25.00 26.30 28.19
CA ALA A 154 -25.49 27.38 27.32
C ALA A 154 -25.61 28.69 28.12
N LYS A 155 -24.47 29.32 28.41
CA LYS A 155 -24.43 30.78 28.62
C LYS A 155 -24.25 31.37 27.22
N ILE A 156 -25.35 31.70 26.57
CA ILE A 156 -25.36 32.35 25.26
C ILE A 156 -24.91 33.80 25.50
N ILE A 157 -23.62 34.07 25.29
CA ILE A 157 -23.09 35.41 25.08
C ILE A 157 -23.12 35.60 23.57
N GLU A 158 -23.92 36.56 23.11
CA GLU A 158 -23.99 37.01 21.72
C GLU A 158 -22.77 37.91 21.46
N GLU A 159 -21.63 37.30 21.13
CA GLU A 159 -20.44 38.01 20.68
C GLU A 159 -20.24 37.81 19.18
N ASN A 160 -20.16 38.95 18.48
CA ASN A 160 -19.78 39.05 17.08
C ASN A 160 -18.41 38.38 16.83
N PRO A 161 -18.23 37.63 15.73
CA PRO A 161 -16.96 37.01 15.41
C PRO A 161 -15.99 38.09 14.89
N SER A 162 -15.21 38.67 15.80
CA SER A 162 -14.03 39.46 15.45
C SER A 162 -12.92 38.54 14.99
N THR A 163 -12.64 38.63 13.70
CA THR A 163 -11.49 38.08 12.98
C THR A 163 -10.18 38.60 13.60
N SER A 164 -9.54 37.82 14.48
CA SER A 164 -8.19 38.14 14.95
C SER A 164 -7.37 36.86 15.15
N THR A 165 -7.00 36.23 14.03
CA THR A 165 -5.90 35.25 13.97
C THR A 165 -5.47 35.10 12.50
N SER A 166 -4.81 36.13 11.94
CA SER A 166 -4.36 36.14 10.54
C SER A 166 -2.89 36.54 10.40
N ALA A 167 -2.37 37.44 11.24
CA ALA A 167 -1.03 37.99 11.06
C ALA A 167 0.11 36.98 11.29
N GLU A 168 0.00 36.06 12.26
CA GLU A 168 1.07 35.09 12.55
C GLU A 168 1.14 33.94 11.53
N ILE A 169 -0.01 33.58 10.93
CA ILE A 169 -0.07 32.51 9.92
C ILE A 169 0.50 33.01 8.59
N LEU A 170 0.25 34.27 8.22
CA LEU A 170 0.81 34.87 7.01
C LEU A 170 2.34 34.98 7.08
N ASN A 171 2.89 35.36 8.24
CA ASN A 171 4.33 35.54 8.40
C ASN A 171 5.10 34.21 8.31
N ALA A 172 4.54 33.11 8.82
CA ALA A 172 5.12 31.77 8.68
C ALA A 172 5.06 31.24 7.24
N VAL A 173 4.01 31.58 6.49
CA VAL A 173 3.88 31.22 5.07
C VAL A 173 4.88 31.99 4.21
N GLU A 174 5.10 33.28 4.45
CA GLU A 174 6.12 34.08 3.73
C GLU A 174 7.54 33.52 3.88
N VAL A 175 7.93 33.07 5.08
CA VAL A 175 9.26 32.46 5.32
C VAL A 175 9.45 31.18 4.51
N ILE A 176 8.45 30.31 4.44
CA ILE A 176 8.53 29.06 3.66
C ILE A 176 8.52 29.34 2.14
N THR A 177 7.81 30.38 1.72
CA THR A 177 7.73 30.77 0.29
C THR A 177 9.06 31.36 -0.20
N GLY A 178 9.74 32.17 0.63
CA GLY A 178 11.06 32.72 0.30
C GLY A 178 12.16 31.65 0.17
N ASP A 179 12.12 30.60 1.00
CA ASP A 179 13.10 29.50 0.92
C ASP A 179 12.89 28.61 -0.31
N THR A 180 11.67 28.57 -0.86
CA THR A 180 11.35 27.75 -2.04
C THR A 180 11.60 28.45 -3.37
N GLU A 181 11.55 29.78 -3.43
CA GLU A 181 11.92 30.55 -4.64
C GLU A 181 13.40 30.40 -5.04
N ASN A 182 14.28 30.05 -4.08
CA ASN A 182 15.70 29.79 -4.36
C ASN A 182 15.99 28.37 -4.87
N LEU A 183 15.00 27.48 -4.98
CA LEU A 183 15.16 26.14 -5.54
C LEU A 183 15.08 26.16 -7.07
N HIS A 184 15.97 26.91 -7.72
CA HIS A 184 16.10 26.90 -9.16
C HIS A 184 16.93 25.70 -9.62
N ILE A 185 16.27 24.63 -10.07
CA ILE A 185 16.92 23.47 -10.69
C ILE A 185 17.31 23.84 -12.13
N SER A 186 18.47 24.49 -12.30
CA SER A 186 19.01 24.85 -13.62
C SER A 186 19.67 23.67 -14.35
N GLU A 187 19.92 22.57 -13.64
CA GLU A 187 20.71 21.46 -14.17
C GLU A 187 19.82 20.31 -14.66
N LYS A 188 19.58 20.28 -15.98
CA LYS A 188 19.03 19.10 -16.66
C LYS A 188 20.07 17.97 -16.57
N ARG A 189 19.85 17.02 -15.67
CA ARG A 189 20.75 15.88 -15.49
C ARG A 189 20.77 15.01 -16.75
N LYS A 190 21.98 14.73 -17.24
CA LYS A 190 22.20 13.74 -18.29
C LYS A 190 21.96 12.36 -17.68
N ARG A 191 21.20 11.52 -18.39
CA ARG A 191 20.90 10.14 -18.02
C ARG A 191 22.20 9.39 -17.76
N GLY A 192 22.36 8.83 -16.56
CA GLY A 192 23.50 7.99 -16.22
C GLY A 192 23.47 6.67 -16.98
N GLU A 193 24.60 5.96 -16.97
CA GLU A 193 24.75 4.62 -17.52
C GLU A 193 23.87 3.63 -16.75
N ASP A 194 23.04 2.86 -17.47
CA ASP A 194 22.01 1.98 -16.91
C ASP A 194 22.62 0.99 -15.89
N MET A 195 22.29 1.15 -14.61
CA MET A 195 22.65 0.17 -13.60
C MET A 195 21.78 -1.09 -13.74
N PRO A 196 22.35 -2.30 -13.65
CA PRO A 196 21.59 -3.53 -13.75
C PRO A 196 20.63 -3.68 -12.56
N VAL A 197 19.35 -3.63 -12.85
CA VAL A 197 18.25 -3.86 -11.90
C VAL A 197 18.21 -5.34 -11.54
N GLY A 198 18.31 -5.65 -10.25
CA GLY A 198 18.34 -7.02 -9.72
C GLY A 198 17.10 -7.85 -10.06
N ASP A 199 17.28 -9.17 -10.02
CA ASP A 199 16.41 -10.29 -10.44
C ASP A 199 14.91 -10.15 -10.07
N SER A 200 14.23 -9.22 -10.71
CA SER A 200 12.78 -9.12 -10.63
C SER A 200 12.19 -10.21 -11.53
N PRO A 201 11.31 -11.08 -11.00
CA PRO A 201 10.77 -12.19 -11.77
C PRO A 201 10.09 -11.66 -13.04
N PRO A 202 10.31 -12.30 -14.21
CA PRO A 202 9.71 -11.86 -15.45
C PRO A 202 8.20 -11.88 -15.31
N ILE A 203 7.56 -10.72 -15.52
CA ILE A 203 6.10 -10.64 -15.56
C ILE A 203 5.65 -11.50 -16.75
N THR A 204 5.09 -12.67 -16.45
CA THR A 204 4.30 -13.45 -17.41
C THR A 204 3.05 -12.66 -17.76
N THR A 205 3.15 -11.80 -18.77
CA THR A 205 1.99 -11.12 -19.32
C THR A 205 1.16 -12.15 -20.10
N PRO A 206 -0.17 -12.22 -19.90
CA PRO A 206 -1.01 -13.17 -20.60
C PRO A 206 -0.98 -12.88 -22.10
N ALA A 207 -0.72 -13.90 -22.93
CA ALA A 207 -0.62 -13.85 -24.39
C ALA A 207 -1.95 -13.48 -25.13
N LYS A 208 -2.92 -12.89 -24.44
CA LYS A 208 -4.30 -12.67 -24.91
C LYS A 208 -4.47 -11.53 -25.92
N CYS A 209 -3.44 -10.71 -26.18
CA CYS A 209 -3.58 -9.58 -27.12
C CYS A 209 -3.55 -10.02 -28.61
N THR A 210 -3.29 -11.29 -28.94
CA THR A 210 -3.20 -11.77 -30.34
C THR A 210 -4.55 -12.05 -30.98
N SER A 211 -5.61 -12.33 -30.22
CA SER A 211 -6.91 -12.73 -30.78
C SER A 211 -7.84 -11.57 -31.18
N PHE A 212 -7.47 -10.32 -30.91
CA PHE A 212 -8.33 -9.18 -31.21
C PHE A 212 -8.11 -8.64 -32.65
N PRO A 213 -9.18 -8.31 -33.40
CA PRO A 213 -9.11 -7.86 -34.79
C PRO A 213 -8.87 -6.34 -34.95
N TYR A 214 -8.25 -5.69 -33.97
CA TYR A 214 -8.10 -4.22 -33.94
C TYR A 214 -6.68 -3.77 -34.34
N PRO A 215 -6.49 -2.46 -34.68
CA PRO A 215 -5.18 -1.91 -35.03
C PRO A 215 -4.09 -2.23 -33.99
N ARG A 216 -2.89 -2.53 -34.51
CA ARG A 216 -1.72 -2.92 -33.70
C ARG A 216 -0.56 -1.97 -33.91
N VAL A 217 0.16 -1.71 -32.84
CA VAL A 217 1.43 -0.98 -32.83
C VAL A 217 2.46 -1.90 -32.19
N LYS A 218 3.55 -2.19 -32.92
CA LYS A 218 4.59 -3.14 -32.49
C LYS A 218 4.01 -4.51 -32.07
N GLY A 219 3.03 -5.02 -32.84
CA GLY A 219 2.37 -6.30 -32.58
C GLY A 219 1.31 -6.29 -31.46
N ASN A 220 1.21 -5.20 -30.69
CA ASN A 220 0.30 -5.06 -29.56
C ASN A 220 -0.91 -4.18 -29.92
N MET A 221 -2.08 -4.52 -29.38
CA MET A 221 -3.30 -3.74 -29.63
C MET A 221 -3.21 -2.35 -29.01
N ARG A 222 -3.52 -1.32 -29.80
CA ARG A 222 -3.69 0.07 -29.35
C ARG A 222 -4.62 0.79 -30.33
N CYS A 223 -5.83 1.13 -29.89
CA CYS A 223 -6.82 1.82 -30.71
C CYS A 223 -7.70 2.72 -29.83
N ARG A 224 -8.32 3.74 -30.41
CA ARG A 224 -9.35 4.52 -29.72
C ARG A 224 -10.62 3.68 -29.61
N ILE A 225 -11.41 3.90 -28.56
CA ILE A 225 -12.61 3.09 -28.33
C ILE A 225 -13.66 3.26 -29.45
N HIS A 226 -13.69 4.41 -30.14
CA HIS A 226 -14.61 4.63 -31.26
C HIS A 226 -14.19 3.89 -32.54
N GLU A 227 -12.94 3.42 -32.62
CA GLU A 227 -12.44 2.59 -33.72
C GLU A 227 -12.85 1.11 -33.54
N VAL A 228 -13.41 0.76 -32.38
CA VAL A 228 -13.88 -0.59 -32.06
C VAL A 228 -15.31 -0.74 -32.57
N GLU A 229 -15.52 -1.66 -33.51
CA GLU A 229 -16.81 -1.90 -34.13
C GLU A 229 -17.92 -2.28 -33.12
N GLY A 230 -19.12 -1.70 -33.30
CA GLY A 230 -20.28 -1.98 -32.46
C GLY A 230 -20.23 -1.37 -31.05
N ILE A 231 -19.35 -0.40 -30.80
CA ILE A 231 -19.39 0.42 -29.58
C ILE A 231 -20.39 1.58 -29.80
N PRO A 232 -21.42 1.75 -28.94
CA PRO A 232 -22.30 2.91 -28.98
C PRO A 232 -21.55 4.23 -28.79
N GLU A 233 -21.96 5.31 -29.45
CA GLU A 233 -21.29 6.63 -29.36
C GLU A 233 -21.21 7.16 -27.93
N LEU A 234 -22.26 6.92 -27.13
CA LEU A 234 -22.29 7.27 -25.71
C LEU A 234 -21.21 6.57 -24.87
N MET A 235 -20.56 5.53 -25.39
CA MET A 235 -19.44 4.86 -24.73
C MET A 235 -18.07 5.42 -25.08
N TRP A 236 -17.97 6.34 -26.05
CA TRP A 236 -16.67 6.90 -26.41
C TRP A 236 -16.04 7.69 -25.26
N ASN A 237 -16.89 8.34 -24.48
CA ASN A 237 -16.55 9.06 -23.26
C ASN A 237 -16.79 8.21 -22.01
N VAL A 238 -15.72 7.85 -21.30
CA VAL A 238 -15.78 7.08 -20.05
C VAL A 238 -16.49 7.83 -18.91
N GLY A 239 -16.58 9.15 -19.00
CA GLY A 239 -17.31 9.99 -18.05
C GLY A 239 -18.83 9.89 -18.19
N ASN A 240 -19.34 9.27 -19.25
CA ASN A 240 -20.78 9.09 -19.43
C ASN A 240 -21.32 8.07 -18.43
N ILE A 241 -22.41 8.43 -17.74
CA ILE A 241 -23.01 7.60 -16.69
C ILE A 241 -24.02 6.66 -17.34
N SER A 242 -23.84 5.35 -17.15
CA SER A 242 -24.82 4.37 -17.60
C SER A 242 -26.11 4.49 -16.80
N LYS A 243 -27.26 4.47 -17.47
CA LYS A 243 -28.57 4.35 -16.83
C LYS A 243 -28.85 2.86 -16.61
N ALA A 244 -29.06 2.46 -15.37
CA ALA A 244 -29.60 1.13 -15.11
C ALA A 244 -31.06 1.12 -15.60
N PRO A 245 -31.45 0.17 -16.46
CA PRO A 245 -32.87 -0.03 -16.75
C PRO A 245 -33.52 -0.45 -15.43
N ARG A 246 -34.31 0.44 -14.86
CA ARG A 246 -35.10 0.17 -13.66
C ARG A 246 -36.52 -0.09 -14.15
N SER A 247 -36.87 -1.35 -14.33
CA SER A 247 -38.27 -1.75 -14.57
C SER A 247 -39.14 -1.50 -13.32
N ASP A 248 -38.50 -1.34 -12.17
CA ASP A 248 -39.07 -1.18 -10.84
C ASP A 248 -39.12 0.28 -10.34
N ARG A 249 -38.90 1.29 -11.20
CA ARG A 249 -38.90 2.71 -10.76
C ARG A 249 -40.18 3.09 -10.01
N MET A 250 -41.31 2.54 -10.44
CA MET A 250 -42.60 2.78 -9.80
C MET A 250 -42.66 2.14 -8.41
N THR A 251 -42.17 0.90 -8.26
CA THR A 251 -42.07 0.20 -6.98
C THR A 251 -41.12 0.92 -6.03
N MET A 252 -39.94 1.33 -6.49
CA MET A 252 -39.00 2.09 -5.67
C MET A 252 -39.58 3.44 -5.23
N LEU A 253 -40.28 4.14 -6.12
CA LEU A 253 -40.95 5.39 -5.76
C LEU A 253 -42.04 5.14 -4.71
N GLN A 254 -42.80 4.05 -4.85
CA GLN A 254 -43.80 3.65 -3.87
C GLN A 254 -43.16 3.40 -2.50
N GLU A 255 -42.07 2.61 -2.46
CA GLU A 255 -41.32 2.31 -1.24
C GLU A 255 -40.76 3.57 -0.60
N GLU A 256 -40.09 4.43 -1.36
CA GLU A 256 -39.52 5.69 -0.85
C GLU A 256 -40.61 6.63 -0.27
N ILE A 257 -41.78 6.70 -0.91
CA ILE A 257 -42.90 7.50 -0.40
C ILE A 257 -43.46 6.88 0.89
N CYS A 258 -43.69 5.56 0.89
CA CYS A 258 -44.17 4.85 2.08
C CYS A 258 -43.21 5.01 3.27
N GLU A 259 -41.91 4.75 3.07
CA GLU A 259 -40.87 4.91 4.10
C GLU A 259 -40.78 6.37 4.58
N GLY A 260 -40.83 7.33 3.66
CA GLY A 260 -40.82 8.75 3.98
C GLY A 260 -41.98 9.13 4.91
N PHE A 261 -43.17 8.61 4.67
CA PHE A 261 -44.35 8.87 5.49
C PHE A 261 -44.40 8.07 6.80
N GLU A 262 -43.84 6.84 6.84
CA GLU A 262 -43.68 6.09 8.08
C GLU A 262 -42.80 6.83 9.09
N SER A 263 -41.81 7.58 8.61
CA SER A 263 -40.95 8.43 9.46
C SER A 263 -41.60 9.75 9.92
N CYS A 264 -42.81 10.06 9.46
CA CYS A 264 -43.44 11.36 9.70
C CYS A 264 -44.28 11.38 11.00
N VAL A 265 -43.78 12.11 12.02
CA VAL A 265 -44.37 12.19 13.38
C VAL A 265 -45.81 12.74 13.42
N ASN A 266 -46.22 13.49 12.39
CA ASN A 266 -47.54 14.13 12.34
C ASN A 266 -48.65 13.23 11.77
N ILE A 267 -48.29 12.08 11.19
CA ILE A 267 -49.26 11.13 10.65
C ILE A 267 -49.66 10.20 11.79
N LYS A 268 -50.76 10.55 12.45
CA LYS A 268 -51.36 9.76 13.53
C LYS A 268 -51.83 8.42 12.97
N THR A 269 -51.01 7.39 13.10
CA THR A 269 -51.32 5.95 12.85
C THR A 269 -51.90 5.57 11.48
N GLN A 270 -52.07 6.52 10.57
CA GLN A 270 -52.66 6.27 9.26
C GLN A 270 -51.56 5.83 8.28
N ARG A 271 -51.66 4.61 7.75
CA ARG A 271 -50.75 4.16 6.70
C ARG A 271 -51.08 4.90 5.42
N VAL A 272 -50.07 5.58 4.85
CA VAL A 272 -50.17 6.14 3.51
C VAL A 272 -49.98 4.99 2.52
N ALA A 273 -51.02 4.68 1.76
CA ALA A 273 -50.95 3.75 0.64
C ALA A 273 -50.95 4.58 -0.65
N CYS A 274 -49.95 4.36 -1.51
CA CYS A 274 -49.89 5.00 -2.81
C CYS A 274 -50.48 4.07 -3.86
N ASP A 275 -51.50 4.53 -4.59
CA ASP A 275 -52.04 3.80 -5.73
C ASP A 275 -51.08 3.91 -6.94
N THR A 276 -50.95 2.80 -7.66
CA THR A 276 -50.15 2.69 -8.89
C THR A 276 -50.55 3.72 -9.94
N VAL A 277 -51.84 4.04 -10.07
CA VAL A 277 -52.35 5.04 -11.01
C VAL A 277 -51.93 6.46 -10.63
N GLU A 278 -51.83 6.76 -9.33
CA GLU A 278 -51.34 8.06 -8.86
C GLU A 278 -49.82 8.18 -9.05
N LEU A 279 -49.08 7.11 -8.75
CA LEU A 279 -47.65 7.05 -8.98
C LEU A 279 -47.29 7.20 -10.46
N GLU A 280 -48.10 6.64 -11.37
CA GLU A 280 -47.89 6.81 -12.80
C GLU A 280 -47.98 8.28 -13.23
N LYS A 281 -48.90 9.06 -12.63
CA LYS A 281 -49.02 10.51 -12.91
C LYS A 281 -47.83 11.31 -12.39
N CYS A 282 -47.18 10.84 -11.32
CA CYS A 282 -45.96 11.45 -10.77
C CYS A 282 -44.71 11.13 -11.61
N MET A 283 -44.77 10.13 -12.48
CA MET A 283 -43.68 9.76 -13.37
C MET A 283 -43.78 10.49 -14.70
N GLN A 284 -42.69 11.12 -15.12
CA GLN A 284 -42.61 11.62 -16.49
C GLN A 284 -42.60 10.43 -17.44
N LYS A 285 -43.55 10.40 -18.39
CA LYS A 285 -43.55 9.43 -19.49
C LYS A 285 -42.32 9.69 -20.35
N VAL A 286 -41.22 9.01 -20.04
CA VAL A 286 -40.01 9.08 -20.84
C VAL A 286 -40.27 8.28 -22.10
N VAL A 287 -40.41 8.96 -23.24
CA VAL A 287 -40.32 8.32 -24.55
C VAL A 287 -38.85 7.92 -24.71
N GLU A 288 -38.53 6.73 -24.24
CA GLU A 288 -37.18 6.20 -24.28
C GLU A 288 -36.81 5.92 -25.73
N THR A 289 -36.13 6.87 -26.36
CA THR A 289 -35.46 6.60 -27.63
C THR A 289 -34.16 5.86 -27.31
N GLU A 290 -33.95 4.67 -27.88
CA GLU A 290 -32.79 3.81 -27.59
C GLU A 290 -31.43 4.51 -27.77
N ALA A 291 -31.37 5.57 -28.57
CA ALA A 291 -30.17 6.38 -28.79
C ALA A 291 -29.83 7.35 -27.64
N SER A 292 -30.73 7.60 -26.70
CA SER A 292 -30.60 8.72 -25.75
C SER A 292 -29.83 8.38 -24.47
N TYR A 293 -29.65 7.09 -24.13
CA TYR A 293 -28.97 6.70 -22.91
C TYR A 293 -28.20 5.40 -23.06
N LEU A 294 -27.15 5.26 -22.25
CA LEU A 294 -26.32 4.08 -22.23
C LEU A 294 -26.84 3.08 -21.19
N ARG A 295 -27.38 1.96 -21.65
CA ARG A 295 -27.85 0.91 -20.72
C ARG A 295 -26.69 0.20 -20.03
N LYS A 296 -26.85 -0.09 -18.74
CA LYS A 296 -25.85 -0.78 -17.92
C LYS A 296 -25.47 -2.17 -18.44
N ASP A 297 -26.42 -2.94 -18.97
CA ASP A 297 -26.16 -4.27 -19.55
C ASP A 297 -25.25 -4.19 -20.78
N LYS A 298 -25.45 -3.19 -21.65
CA LYS A 298 -24.57 -2.96 -22.80
C LYS A 298 -23.14 -2.60 -22.37
N VAL A 299 -22.99 -1.79 -21.31
CA VAL A 299 -21.67 -1.49 -20.73
C VAL A 299 -20.98 -2.75 -20.21
N LEU A 300 -21.73 -3.63 -19.54
CA LEU A 300 -21.18 -4.90 -19.03
C LEU A 300 -20.79 -5.86 -20.16
N GLU A 301 -21.59 -5.93 -21.23
CA GLU A 301 -21.27 -6.70 -22.44
C GLU A 301 -19.95 -6.22 -23.05
N ILE A 302 -19.80 -4.91 -23.24
CA ILE A 302 -18.60 -4.30 -23.82
C ILE A 302 -17.40 -4.48 -22.89
N ARG A 303 -17.57 -4.31 -21.57
CA ARG A 303 -16.53 -4.59 -20.58
C ARG A 303 -16.06 -6.04 -20.67
N LYS A 304 -16.98 -6.99 -20.84
CA LYS A 304 -16.64 -8.41 -21.02
C LYS A 304 -15.91 -8.64 -22.34
N ARG A 305 -16.36 -7.99 -23.42
CA ARG A 305 -15.76 -8.07 -24.77
C ARG A 305 -14.33 -7.54 -24.81
N LEU A 306 -14.06 -6.42 -24.12
CA LEU A 306 -12.73 -5.81 -24.00
C LEU A 306 -11.96 -6.33 -22.77
N GLY A 307 -12.43 -7.42 -22.16
CA GLY A 307 -11.84 -7.99 -20.95
C GLY A 307 -10.38 -8.38 -21.16
N GLY A 308 -9.51 -7.97 -20.24
CA GLY A 308 -8.06 -8.21 -20.32
C GLY A 308 -7.27 -7.13 -21.05
N LEU A 309 -7.94 -6.10 -21.60
CA LEU A 309 -7.31 -4.89 -22.10
C LEU A 309 -7.37 -3.77 -21.04
N VAL A 310 -6.52 -2.76 -21.19
CA VAL A 310 -6.55 -1.55 -20.37
C VAL A 310 -7.37 -0.49 -21.09
N LEU A 311 -8.34 0.08 -20.37
CA LEU A 311 -9.15 1.22 -20.79
C LEU A 311 -8.64 2.43 -20.02
N THR A 312 -8.10 3.42 -20.71
CA THR A 312 -7.54 4.62 -20.07
C THR A 312 -8.01 5.88 -20.79
N PRO A 313 -8.40 6.95 -20.07
CA PRO A 313 -8.70 8.23 -20.70
C PRO A 313 -7.44 8.85 -21.31
N LEU A 314 -7.61 9.76 -22.27
CA LEU A 314 -6.50 10.51 -22.85
C LEU A 314 -6.24 11.82 -22.08
N ASP A 315 -4.96 12.14 -21.84
CA ASP A 315 -4.56 13.38 -21.16
C ASP A 315 -4.99 14.59 -21.98
N ARG A 316 -5.69 15.52 -21.32
CA ARG A 316 -6.34 16.71 -21.89
C ARG A 316 -7.49 16.44 -22.86
N ASN A 317 -7.93 15.19 -22.99
CA ASN A 317 -9.18 14.84 -23.68
C ASN A 317 -9.87 13.67 -22.96
N PRO A 318 -10.45 13.91 -21.77
CA PRO A 318 -11.07 12.85 -20.97
C PRO A 318 -12.31 12.25 -21.66
N GLY A 319 -12.85 12.93 -22.68
CA GLY A 319 -13.97 12.45 -23.48
C GLY A 319 -13.62 11.31 -24.44
N GLU A 320 -12.34 11.01 -24.62
CA GLU A 320 -11.90 9.86 -25.41
C GLU A 320 -11.23 8.80 -24.54
N THR A 321 -11.58 7.54 -24.83
CA THR A 321 -10.97 6.38 -24.17
C THR A 321 -10.05 5.64 -25.13
N LEU A 322 -8.83 5.35 -24.68
CA LEU A 322 -7.89 4.47 -25.36
C LEU A 322 -8.06 3.04 -24.87
N VAL A 323 -8.13 2.10 -25.81
CA VAL A 323 -8.05 0.66 -25.54
C VAL A 323 -6.63 0.21 -25.88
N ILE A 324 -5.90 -0.28 -24.88
CA ILE A 324 -4.49 -0.63 -25.03
C ILE A 324 -4.17 -1.98 -24.40
N CYS A 325 -3.28 -2.75 -25.03
CA CYS A 325 -2.77 -3.99 -24.48
C CYS A 325 -2.02 -3.72 -23.16
N PRO A 326 -2.21 -4.54 -22.10
CA PRO A 326 -1.53 -4.35 -20.82
C PRO A 326 -0.01 -4.29 -20.93
N VAL A 327 0.59 -4.97 -21.91
CA VAL A 327 2.04 -4.95 -22.18
C VAL A 327 2.51 -3.52 -22.52
N LEU A 328 1.89 -2.88 -23.51
CA LEU A 328 2.25 -1.50 -23.90
C LEU A 328 1.98 -0.49 -22.78
N PHE A 329 0.90 -0.69 -22.03
CA PHE A 329 0.58 0.18 -20.89
C PHE A 329 1.63 0.04 -19.78
N TYR A 330 2.04 -1.18 -19.48
CA TYR A 330 3.09 -1.46 -18.51
C TYR A 330 4.44 -0.89 -18.94
N GLU A 331 4.81 -0.99 -20.21
CA GLU A 331 6.02 -0.34 -20.75
C GLU A 331 5.97 1.18 -20.51
N GLY A 332 4.83 1.82 -20.83
CA GLY A 332 4.64 3.25 -20.58
C GLY A 332 4.76 3.64 -19.10
N ILE A 333 4.21 2.84 -18.18
CA ILE A 333 4.37 3.06 -16.73
C ILE A 333 5.82 2.83 -16.29
N ARG A 334 6.46 1.76 -16.77
CA ARG A 334 7.83 1.39 -16.38
C ARG A 334 8.80 2.49 -16.76
N ASP A 335 8.71 3.01 -17.98
CA ASP A 335 9.60 4.07 -18.48
C ASP A 335 9.42 5.39 -17.70
N LEU A 336 8.19 5.68 -17.25
CA LEU A 336 7.88 6.91 -16.53
C LEU A 336 8.14 6.86 -15.02
N SER A 337 7.95 5.69 -14.41
CA SER A 337 7.95 5.54 -12.95
C SER A 337 9.07 4.64 -12.45
N ILE A 338 9.33 3.50 -13.08
CA ILE A 338 10.31 2.52 -12.54
C ILE A 338 11.73 2.90 -12.95
N TRP A 339 11.92 3.34 -14.18
CA TRP A 339 13.22 3.72 -14.75
C TRP A 339 13.49 5.23 -14.71
N ASN A 340 12.68 5.95 -13.96
CA ASN A 340 12.86 7.38 -13.77
C ASN A 340 13.54 7.59 -12.42
N ASP A 341 14.73 8.19 -12.45
CA ASP A 341 15.54 8.48 -11.25
C ASP A 341 14.83 9.37 -10.21
N GLY A 342 13.74 10.05 -10.63
CA GLY A 342 12.87 10.81 -9.73
C GLY A 342 11.99 9.93 -8.81
N TYR A 343 11.94 8.62 -9.05
CA TYR A 343 11.15 7.68 -8.26
C TYR A 343 12.04 6.58 -7.68
N VAL A 344 11.71 6.14 -6.47
CA VAL A 344 12.42 5.03 -5.81
C VAL A 344 11.46 3.85 -5.68
N PRO A 345 11.74 2.69 -6.29
CA PRO A 345 10.92 1.50 -6.12
C PRO A 345 10.92 1.10 -4.64
N CYS A 346 9.73 0.98 -4.05
CA CYS A 346 9.57 0.72 -2.63
C CYS A 346 8.78 -0.59 -2.43
N ASN A 347 9.47 -1.67 -2.04
CA ASN A 347 8.85 -2.96 -1.70
C ASN A 347 8.47 -3.05 -0.20
N ARG A 348 8.28 -1.91 0.46
CA ARG A 348 7.94 -1.87 1.89
C ARG A 348 6.43 -1.91 2.05
N ASN A 349 5.96 -2.50 3.15
CA ASN A 349 4.56 -2.49 3.51
C ASN A 349 4.06 -1.04 3.69
N GLU A 350 2.93 -0.71 3.08
CA GLU A 350 2.34 0.64 3.09
C GLU A 350 2.19 1.20 4.51
N MET A 351 1.69 0.40 5.47
CA MET A 351 1.55 0.87 6.86
C MET A 351 2.89 1.26 7.50
N LYS A 352 3.98 0.58 7.14
CA LYS A 352 5.33 0.94 7.62
C LYS A 352 5.78 2.27 7.00
N ILE A 353 5.51 2.47 5.71
CA ILE A 353 5.82 3.72 5.01
C ILE A 353 5.05 4.89 5.64
N LEU A 354 3.75 4.74 5.83
CA LEU A 354 2.90 5.78 6.44
C LEU A 354 3.31 6.08 7.88
N LYS A 355 3.66 5.05 8.67
CA LYS A 355 4.15 5.24 10.04
C LYS A 355 5.47 6.02 10.06
N GLU A 356 6.39 5.71 9.16
CA GLU A 356 7.67 6.40 9.00
C GLU A 356 7.45 7.86 8.57
N MET A 357 6.61 8.10 7.56
CA MET A 357 6.24 9.46 7.13
C MET A 357 5.66 10.28 8.27
N LYS A 358 4.72 9.70 9.05
CA LYS A 358 4.13 10.36 10.22
C LYS A 358 5.19 10.68 11.28
N LEU A 359 6.14 9.77 11.51
CA LEU A 359 7.25 10.01 12.44
C LEU A 359 8.16 11.14 11.96
N GLN A 360 8.47 11.19 10.67
CA GLN A 360 9.30 12.26 10.08
C GLN A 360 8.63 13.64 10.18
N ILE A 361 7.33 13.73 9.94
CA ILE A 361 6.54 14.96 10.15
C ILE A 361 6.66 15.41 11.61
N LYS A 362 6.53 14.46 12.55
CA LYS A 362 6.68 14.72 13.99
C LYS A 362 8.09 15.19 14.35
N MET A 363 9.12 14.51 13.85
CA MET A 363 10.52 14.84 14.10
C MET A 363 10.90 16.22 13.53
N ARG A 364 10.32 16.62 12.40
CA ARG A 364 10.55 17.93 11.78
C ARG A 364 9.66 19.04 12.35
N GLY A 365 8.82 18.75 13.34
CA GLY A 365 7.92 19.75 13.94
C GLY A 365 6.79 20.21 13.02
N LEU A 366 6.53 19.52 11.90
CA LEU A 366 5.55 19.94 10.89
C LEU A 366 4.08 19.65 11.27
N GLN A 367 3.84 19.17 12.49
CA GLN A 367 2.53 18.73 12.97
C GLN A 367 1.51 19.87 13.09
N THR A 368 2.00 21.11 13.20
CA THR A 368 1.20 22.32 13.22
C THR A 368 0.63 22.67 11.85
N PHE A 369 1.30 22.27 10.77
CA PHE A 369 0.94 22.60 9.39
C PHE A 369 0.25 21.45 8.67
N VAL A 370 0.56 20.20 9.04
CA VAL A 370 0.03 19.01 8.36
C VAL A 370 -1.08 18.37 9.17
N LYS A 371 -2.31 18.43 8.65
CA LYS A 371 -3.42 17.62 9.17
C LYS A 371 -3.31 16.20 8.62
N TRP A 372 -2.85 15.27 9.46
CA TRP A 372 -2.71 13.87 9.11
C TRP A 372 -4.06 13.13 9.13
N ASP A 373 -4.47 12.53 8.01
CA ASP A 373 -5.62 11.62 7.97
C ASP A 373 -5.20 10.17 8.25
N ASN A 374 -5.72 9.59 9.33
CA ASN A 374 -5.44 8.20 9.69
C ASN A 374 -6.11 7.17 8.75
N LYS A 375 -7.07 7.61 7.92
CA LYS A 375 -7.72 6.77 6.91
C LYS A 375 -7.03 6.86 5.53
N GLY A 376 -6.03 7.74 5.39
CA GLY A 376 -5.32 7.92 4.13
C GLY A 376 -4.49 6.70 3.73
N SER A 377 -4.28 6.55 2.42
CA SER A 377 -3.50 5.50 1.76
C SER A 377 -2.64 6.09 0.65
N ILE A 378 -1.54 5.41 0.31
CA ILE A 378 -0.67 5.81 -0.79
C ILE A 378 -1.40 5.56 -2.11
N GLY A 379 -1.52 6.60 -2.93
CA GLY A 379 -2.18 6.50 -4.22
C GLY A 379 -1.45 5.54 -5.17
N TYR A 380 -2.21 4.80 -5.98
CA TYR A 380 -1.62 4.00 -7.05
C TYR A 380 -1.24 4.92 -8.21
N ALA A 381 0.06 5.02 -8.49
CA ALA A 381 0.54 5.72 -9.66
C ALA A 381 0.05 5.02 -10.93
N TYR A 382 -0.32 5.81 -11.93
CA TYR A 382 -0.69 5.30 -13.24
C TYR A 382 -0.17 6.25 -14.34
N ALA A 383 -0.16 5.77 -15.58
CA ALA A 383 0.21 6.57 -16.73
C ALA A 383 -1.02 6.91 -17.58
N MET A 384 -1.09 8.14 -18.07
CA MET A 384 -2.14 8.59 -18.98
C MET A 384 -1.53 8.93 -20.35
N PRO A 385 -1.91 8.24 -21.44
CA PRO A 385 -1.42 8.57 -22.78
C PRO A 385 -1.85 9.98 -23.21
N LYS A 386 -1.02 10.70 -23.95
CA LYS A 386 -1.34 12.03 -24.49
C LYS A 386 -2.30 11.90 -25.67
N HIS A 387 -3.27 12.82 -25.78
CA HIS A 387 -4.24 12.78 -26.88
C HIS A 387 -3.63 12.89 -28.29
N LYS A 388 -2.62 13.78 -28.48
CA LYS A 388 -1.98 14.02 -29.78
C LYS A 388 -0.90 12.99 -30.14
N ASP A 389 -0.29 12.37 -29.14
CA ASP A 389 0.81 11.43 -29.30
C ASP A 389 0.61 10.27 -28.34
N LEU A 390 0.03 9.18 -28.86
CA LEU A 390 -0.31 8.00 -28.08
C LEU A 390 0.92 7.21 -27.60
N GLU A 391 2.13 7.55 -28.04
CA GLU A 391 3.40 6.97 -27.54
C GLU A 391 3.92 7.72 -26.32
N ARG A 392 3.48 8.97 -26.12
CA ARG A 392 3.87 9.78 -24.98
C ARG A 392 2.86 9.62 -23.85
N TYR A 393 3.36 9.43 -22.64
CA TYR A 393 2.53 9.30 -21.44
C TYR A 393 2.81 10.45 -20.46
N ARG A 394 1.83 10.76 -19.61
CA ARG A 394 1.98 11.60 -18.42
C ARG A 394 1.89 10.67 -17.19
N PRO A 395 2.90 10.65 -16.31
CA PRO A 395 2.75 9.98 -15.03
C PRO A 395 1.77 10.77 -14.16
N ILE A 396 0.85 10.06 -13.52
CA ILE A 396 -0.08 10.62 -12.54
C ILE A 396 0.13 9.88 -11.23
N CYS A 397 0.44 10.64 -10.17
CA CYS A 397 0.50 10.16 -8.81
C CYS A 397 -0.65 10.80 -8.04
N PRO A 398 -1.78 10.09 -7.85
CA PRO A 398 -2.94 10.68 -7.18
C PRO A 398 -2.64 10.92 -5.70
N THR A 399 -2.81 12.17 -5.25
CA THR A 399 -2.56 12.58 -3.87
C THR A 399 -3.84 12.67 -3.02
N TYR A 400 -5.02 12.48 -3.63
CA TYR A 400 -6.31 12.69 -2.95
C TYR A 400 -6.55 11.72 -1.80
N SER A 401 -6.01 10.51 -1.86
CA SER A 401 -6.11 9.50 -0.81
C SER A 401 -4.97 9.60 0.19
N GLU A 402 -3.93 10.39 -0.07
CA GLU A 402 -2.77 10.44 0.78
C GLU A 402 -3.09 11.07 2.13
N PRO A 403 -2.50 10.58 3.24
CA PRO A 403 -2.73 11.15 4.58
C PRO A 403 -2.42 12.63 4.71
N MET A 404 -1.66 13.20 3.75
CA MET A 404 -1.24 14.61 3.70
C MET A 404 -1.90 15.39 2.56
N GLY A 405 -2.94 14.86 1.90
CA GLY A 405 -3.51 15.45 0.68
C GLY A 405 -3.90 16.93 0.81
N MET A 406 -4.40 17.35 1.98
CA MET A 406 -4.71 18.76 2.26
C MET A 406 -3.48 19.68 2.16
N LEU A 407 -2.33 19.26 2.68
CA LEU A 407 -1.10 20.07 2.62
C LEU A 407 -0.56 20.17 1.19
N LEU A 408 -0.54 19.05 0.47
CA LEU A 408 -0.07 19.02 -0.92
C LEU A 408 -0.90 19.92 -1.84
N THR A 409 -2.19 20.06 -1.53
CA THR A 409 -3.10 20.99 -2.23
C THR A 409 -2.76 22.45 -1.90
N LEU A 410 -2.46 22.76 -0.64
CA LEU A 410 -2.10 24.12 -0.19
C LEU A 410 -0.75 24.59 -0.73
N LEU A 411 0.23 23.70 -0.88
CA LEU A 411 1.55 24.04 -1.42
C LEU A 411 1.54 24.20 -2.95
N GLY A 412 0.41 24.01 -3.62
CA GLY A 412 0.34 24.04 -5.09
C GLY A 412 1.12 22.92 -5.78
N VAL A 413 1.56 21.90 -5.02
CA VAL A 413 2.34 20.76 -5.52
C VAL A 413 1.41 19.66 -6.08
N ALA A 414 0.09 19.79 -5.89
CA ALA A 414 -0.89 18.85 -6.42
C ALA A 414 -1.12 19.02 -7.94
N ASN A 415 -0.27 18.32 -8.72
CA ASN A 415 -0.36 17.88 -10.13
C ASN A 415 -0.43 18.88 -11.31
#